data_AF-A0A034W3M6-F1
#
_entry.id   AF-A0A034W3M6-F1
#
_cell.length_a   1.000
_cell.length_b   1.000
_cell.length_c   1.000
_cell.angle_alpha   90.00
_cell.angle_beta   90.00
_cell.angle_gamma   90.00
#
_symmetry.space_group_name_H-M   'P 1'
#
loop_
_entity.id
_entity.type
_entity.pdbx_description
1 polymer ?
#
loop_
_entity_poly.entity_id
_entity_poly.type
_entity_poly.pdbx_seq_one_letter_code
_entity_poly.pdbx_strand_id
1 'polypeptide(L)'
;MARGSTVTVKVIFDDNGENTSYLRHNVRWIFNAIKTNAVITPDPCDDKKSCLLDESDGKSYLAEVFVTSTLPNIRGTMMWVAENASNVEVICFKIPIIVTTTKK
;
A
#
# COMPACT_ATOMS: atom_id res chain seq x y z
N MET A 1 -0.93 -12.92 -6.03
CA MET A 1 -1.86 -11.79 -6.25
C MET A 1 -2.53 -11.99 -7.60
N ALA A 2 -3.81 -12.34 -7.62
CA ALA A 2 -4.49 -12.71 -8.86
C ALA A 2 -4.91 -11.46 -9.65
N ARG A 3 -4.67 -11.45 -10.95
CA ARG A 3 -5.17 -10.42 -11.87
C ARG A 3 -6.68 -10.25 -11.76
N GLY A 4 -7.15 -9.01 -11.76
CA GLY A 4 -8.55 -8.65 -11.65
C GLY A 4 -9.14 -8.84 -10.24
N SER A 5 -8.32 -9.16 -9.24
CA SER A 5 -8.73 -9.25 -7.84
C SER A 5 -8.34 -8.00 -7.06
N THR A 6 -9.08 -7.74 -5.98
CA THR A 6 -8.71 -6.78 -4.94
C THR A 6 -8.05 -7.53 -3.79
N VAL A 7 -6.92 -7.01 -3.31
CA VAL A 7 -6.19 -7.55 -2.15
C VAL A 7 -6.28 -6.55 -1.01
N THR A 8 -6.77 -7.00 0.14
CA THR A 8 -6.76 -6.20 1.37
C THR A 8 -5.41 -6.34 2.07
N VAL A 9 -4.79 -5.21 2.41
CA VAL A 9 -3.52 -5.13 3.13
C VAL A 9 -3.77 -4.43 4.46
N LYS A 10 -3.48 -5.10 5.59
CA LYS A 10 -3.38 -4.44 6.89
C LYS A 10 -1.96 -3.93 7.07
N VAL A 11 -1.82 -2.62 7.28
CA VAL A 11 -0.54 -1.99 7.59
C VAL A 11 -0.54 -1.61 9.07
N ILE A 12 0.54 -1.94 9.75
CA ILE A 12 0.80 -1.58 11.15
C ILE A 12 2.17 -0.92 11.17
N PHE A 13 2.27 0.26 11.76
CA PHE A 13 3.51 1.03 11.80
C PHE A 13 3.61 1.85 13.09
N ASP A 14 4.84 2.12 13.51
CA ASP A 14 5.14 3.09 14.56
C ASP A 14 5.39 4.44 13.88
N ASP A 15 4.70 5.49 14.34
CA ASP A 15 4.88 6.84 13.83
C ASP A 15 6.02 7.60 14.55
N ASN A 16 6.76 6.92 15.42
CA ASN A 16 7.86 7.45 16.23
C ASN A 16 7.48 8.71 17.03
N GLY A 17 6.22 8.85 17.42
CA GLY A 17 5.72 10.00 18.19
C GLY A 17 5.37 11.23 17.34
N GLU A 18 5.36 11.11 16.00
CA GLU A 18 4.99 12.19 15.08
C GLU A 18 3.48 12.52 15.09
N ASN A 19 2.66 11.79 15.85
CA ASN A 19 1.20 11.94 15.93
C ASN A 19 0.56 11.97 14.54
N THR A 20 0.98 11.03 13.69
CA THR A 20 0.51 10.95 12.31
C THR A 20 -0.99 10.70 12.30
N SER A 21 -1.74 11.59 11.63
CA SER A 21 -3.21 11.53 11.49
C SER A 21 -3.65 11.50 10.02
N TYR A 22 -2.69 11.65 9.11
CA TYR A 22 -2.89 11.69 7.68
C TYR A 22 -1.75 10.95 7.00
N LEU A 23 -2.05 10.20 5.94
CA LEU A 23 -1.08 9.54 5.09
C LEU A 23 -1.39 9.81 3.62
N ARG A 24 -0.36 10.18 2.86
CA ARG A 24 -0.37 10.18 1.41
C ARG A 24 0.37 8.94 0.91
N HIS A 25 -0.35 8.06 0.22
CA HIS A 25 0.21 6.79 -0.25
C HIS A 25 0.88 6.91 -1.62
N ASN A 26 2.03 6.26 -1.76
CA ASN A 26 2.73 6.05 -3.03
C ASN A 26 3.15 4.58 -3.12
N VAL A 27 2.24 3.77 -3.64
CA VAL A 27 2.45 2.32 -3.79
C VAL A 27 2.77 2.00 -5.23
N ARG A 28 3.80 1.18 -5.45
CA ARG A 28 4.30 0.84 -6.78
C ARG A 28 4.52 -0.65 -6.91
N TRP A 29 4.12 -1.19 -8.05
CA TRP A 29 4.64 -2.45 -8.55
C TRP A 29 6.01 -2.24 -9.18
N ILE A 30 6.94 -3.13 -8.87
CA ILE A 30 8.28 -3.17 -9.43
C ILE A 30 8.46 -4.55 -10.06
N PHE A 31 8.52 -4.57 -11.38
CA PHE A 31 8.74 -5.77 -12.17
C PHE A 31 10.01 -5.59 -12.98
N ASN A 32 11.07 -6.32 -12.61
CA ASN A 32 12.43 -6.09 -13.14
C ASN A 32 12.84 -4.61 -12.95
N ALA A 33 13.10 -3.88 -14.05
CA ALA A 33 13.43 -2.46 -14.02
C ALA A 33 12.21 -1.52 -14.14
N ILE A 34 11.01 -2.05 -14.39
CA ILE A 34 9.80 -1.26 -14.64
C ILE A 34 9.10 -0.97 -13.32
N LYS A 35 8.80 0.30 -13.07
CA LYS A 35 7.99 0.77 -11.93
C LYS A 35 6.65 1.27 -12.44
N THR A 36 5.56 0.73 -11.93
CA THR A 36 4.19 1.17 -12.27
C THR A 36 3.41 1.42 -10.99
N ASN A 37 2.51 2.40 -10.99
CA ASN A 37 1.69 2.66 -9.82
C ASN A 37 0.79 1.47 -9.49
N ALA A 38 0.70 1.14 -8.20
CA ALA A 38 -0.30 0.23 -7.68
C ALA A 38 -1.49 1.05 -7.21
N VAL A 39 -2.65 0.80 -7.80
CA VAL A 39 -3.87 1.55 -7.50
C VAL A 39 -4.41 1.04 -6.16
N ILE A 40 -4.37 1.92 -5.14
CA ILE A 40 -5.15 1.75 -3.91
C ILE A 40 -6.48 2.46 -4.15
N THR A 41 -7.61 1.76 -4.05
CA THR A 41 -8.92 2.39 -4.22
C THR A 41 -9.98 1.69 -3.39
N PRO A 42 -10.69 2.41 -2.50
CA PRO A 42 -10.43 3.81 -2.15
C PRO A 42 -9.09 3.95 -1.39
N ASP A 43 -8.39 5.07 -1.58
CA ASP A 43 -7.24 5.37 -0.70
C ASP A 43 -7.79 5.54 0.73
N PRO A 44 -7.27 4.78 1.70
CA PRO A 44 -7.83 4.76 3.04
C PRO A 44 -7.75 6.12 3.75
N CYS A 45 -6.77 6.96 3.39
CA CYS A 45 -6.47 8.23 4.05
C CYS A 45 -6.68 9.47 3.18
N ASP A 46 -7.10 9.31 1.93
CA ASP A 46 -7.44 10.43 1.06
C ASP A 46 -8.61 11.22 1.65
N ASP A 47 -8.32 12.49 2.00
CA ASP A 47 -9.21 13.44 2.67
C ASP A 47 -9.87 12.97 3.99
N LYS A 48 -9.36 11.91 4.63
CA LYS A 48 -9.89 11.36 5.90
C LYS A 48 -8.88 11.50 7.02
N LYS A 49 -9.09 12.49 7.91
CA LYS A 49 -8.29 12.72 9.13
C LYS A 49 -8.37 11.58 10.17
N SER A 50 -9.25 10.61 9.99
CA SER A 50 -9.50 9.49 10.91
C SER A 50 -9.40 8.13 10.21
N CYS A 51 -8.50 8.01 9.24
CA CYS A 51 -8.23 6.74 8.56
C CYS A 51 -7.35 5.77 9.35
N LEU A 52 -6.64 6.28 10.36
CA LEU A 52 -5.73 5.51 11.20
C LEU A 52 -6.44 5.07 12.47
N LEU A 53 -6.19 3.84 12.86
CA LEU A 53 -6.58 3.27 14.15
C LEU A 53 -5.36 3.30 15.07
N ASP A 54 -5.52 3.80 16.28
CA ASP A 54 -4.49 3.69 17.31
C ASP A 54 -4.45 2.24 17.82
N GLU A 55 -3.26 1.65 17.85
CA GLU A 55 -2.98 0.31 18.37
C GLU A 55 -2.08 0.45 19.61
N SER A 56 -1.78 -0.65 20.32
CA SER A 56 -0.96 -0.60 21.55
C SER A 56 0.45 -0.03 21.32
N ASP A 57 1.06 -0.32 20.17
CA ASP A 57 2.44 0.02 19.82
C ASP A 57 2.53 0.75 18.46
N GLY A 58 1.59 1.67 18.21
CA GLY A 58 1.62 2.51 17.00
C GLY A 58 0.24 2.70 16.39
N LYS A 59 0.16 2.66 15.06
CA LYS A 59 -1.05 2.92 14.29
C LYS A 59 -1.27 1.86 13.22
N SER A 60 -2.51 1.66 12.81
CA SER A 60 -2.85 0.75 11.73
C SER A 60 -3.91 1.30 10.78
N TYR A 61 -3.97 0.71 9.59
CA TYR A 61 -5.04 0.94 8.63
C TYR A 61 -5.19 -0.24 7.67
N LEU A 62 -6.32 -0.29 6.97
CA LEU A 62 -6.58 -1.25 5.91
C LEU A 62 -6.55 -0.54 4.56
N ALA A 63 -5.90 -1.15 3.57
CA ALA A 63 -5.86 -0.65 2.21
C ALA A 63 -6.30 -1.72 1.22
N GLU A 64 -7.07 -1.33 0.21
CA GLU A 64 -7.50 -2.21 -0.87
C GLU A 64 -6.69 -1.95 -2.13
N VAL A 65 -5.90 -2.93 -2.54
CA VAL A 65 -5.04 -2.83 -3.73
C VAL A 65 -5.67 -3.61 -4.87
N PHE A 66 -6.02 -2.93 -5.95
CA PHE A 66 -6.52 -3.60 -7.15
C PHE A 66 -5.37 -4.11 -8.00
N VAL A 67 -5.35 -5.42 -8.24
CA VAL A 67 -4.33 -6.08 -9.08
C VAL A 67 -4.80 -6.01 -10.53
N THR A 68 -4.36 -4.99 -11.27
CA THR A 68 -4.82 -4.74 -12.64
C THR A 68 -4.66 -5.96 -13.53
N SER A 69 -5.66 -6.25 -14.36
CA SER A 69 -5.69 -7.44 -15.24
C SER A 69 -4.56 -7.47 -16.28
N THR A 70 -3.99 -6.31 -16.61
CA THR A 70 -2.90 -6.13 -17.57
C THR A 70 -1.50 -6.34 -16.99
N LEU A 71 -1.36 -6.45 -15.65
CA LEU A 71 -0.04 -6.68 -15.02
C LEU A 71 0.56 -8.01 -15.48
N PRO A 72 1.85 -8.13 -15.77
CA PRO A 72 2.48 -9.39 -16.20
C PRO A 72 2.39 -10.50 -15.13
N ASN A 73 2.26 -11.77 -15.55
CA ASN A 73 2.19 -12.94 -14.67
C ASN A 73 3.60 -13.36 -14.28
N ILE A 74 4.22 -12.60 -13.38
CA ILE A 74 5.63 -12.74 -13.00
C ILE A 74 5.83 -12.44 -11.51
N ARG A 75 7.04 -12.76 -11.02
CA ARG A 75 7.52 -12.31 -9.72
C ARG A 75 7.91 -10.83 -9.78
N GLY A 76 7.72 -10.13 -8.67
CA GLY A 76 8.09 -8.72 -8.56
C GLY A 76 8.15 -8.27 -7.11
N THR A 77 8.13 -6.97 -6.91
CA THR A 77 8.12 -6.34 -5.59
C THR A 77 7.04 -5.27 -5.56
N MET A 78 6.23 -5.25 -4.51
CA MET A 78 5.37 -4.13 -4.19
C MET A 78 6.12 -3.23 -3.22
N MET A 79 6.41 -2.00 -3.64
CA MET A 79 7.02 -0.98 -2.78
C MET A 79 5.91 -0.11 -2.23
N TRP A 80 5.87 0.04 -0.91
CA TRP A 80 4.87 0.82 -0.21
C TRP A 80 5.56 1.96 0.51
N VAL A 81 5.22 3.18 0.12
CA VAL A 81 5.68 4.40 0.78
C VAL A 81 4.47 5.20 1.20
N ALA A 82 4.49 5.76 2.40
CA ALA A 82 3.51 6.73 2.83
C ALA A 82 4.18 7.89 3.56
N GLU A 83 3.70 9.09 3.26
CA GLU A 83 4.18 10.33 3.85
C GLU A 83 3.09 10.95 4.73
N ASN A 84 3.48 11.57 5.84
CA ASN A 84 2.55 12.31 6.68
C ASN A 84 2.29 13.72 6.13
N ALA A 85 1.46 14.50 6.84
CA ALA A 85 1.12 15.88 6.45
C ALA A 85 2.33 16.85 6.39
N SER A 86 3.44 16.49 7.04
CA SER A 86 4.70 17.25 7.03
C SER A 86 5.64 16.83 5.89
N ASN A 87 5.18 15.95 4.97
CA ASN A 87 5.98 15.33 3.90
C ASN A 87 7.15 14.47 4.43
N VAL A 88 7.02 13.93 5.64
CA VAL A 88 7.98 12.97 6.20
C VAL A 88 7.54 11.56 5.82
N GLU A 89 8.44 10.77 5.22
CA GLU A 89 8.20 9.35 4.96
C GLU A 89 8.15 8.58 6.29
N VAL A 90 6.95 8.16 6.69
CA VAL A 90 6.71 7.40 7.94
C VAL A 90 6.56 5.91 7.68
N ILE A 91 6.30 5.52 6.43
CA ILE A 91 6.22 4.13 6.01
C ILE A 91 7.09 3.95 4.77
N CYS A 92 8.00 2.96 4.81
CA CYS A 92 8.80 2.56 3.65
C CYS A 92 9.14 1.07 3.75
N PHE A 93 8.43 0.23 2.99
CA PHE A 93 8.73 -1.21 2.94
C PHE A 93 8.57 -1.79 1.53
N LYS A 94 9.15 -2.97 1.33
CA LYS A 94 9.13 -3.72 0.07
C LYS A 94 8.68 -5.14 0.33
N ILE A 95 7.63 -5.56 -0.36
CA ILE A 95 7.05 -6.90 -0.25
C ILE A 95 7.32 -7.66 -1.54
N PRO A 96 7.98 -8.83 -1.51
CA PRO A 96 8.06 -9.70 -2.68
C PRO A 96 6.67 -10.24 -3.03
N ILE A 97 6.30 -10.17 -4.30
CA ILE A 97 4.99 -10.61 -4.77
C ILE A 97 5.12 -11.54 -5.98
N ILE A 98 4.06 -12.30 -6.23
CA ILE A 98 3.86 -13.06 -7.46
C ILE A 98 2.49 -12.67 -8.00
N VAL A 99 2.46 -12.07 -9.19
CA VAL A 99 1.19 -11.83 -9.91
C VAL A 99 0.82 -13.10 -10.65
N THR A 100 -0.43 -13.53 -10.53
CA THR A 100 -0.95 -14.76 -11.16
C THR A 100 -2.21 -14.46 -11.97
N THR A 101 -2.59 -15.35 -12.88
CA THR A 101 -3.90 -15.28 -13.53
C THR A 101 -5.00 -15.69 -12.55
N THR A 102 -6.18 -15.09 -12.68
CA THR A 102 -7.40 -15.61 -12.06
C THR A 102 -7.71 -16.97 -12.69
N LYS A 103 -7.88 -18.02 -11.88
CA LYS A 103 -8.43 -19.28 -12.40
C LYS A 103 -9.87 -18.98 -12.80
N LYS A 104 -10.21 -19.25 -14.07
CA LYS A 104 -11.60 -19.29 -14.53
C LYS A 104 -12.32 -20.44 -13.85
#